data_AF-A0A250FXU9-F1
#
_entry.id   AF-A0A250FXU9-F1
#
_cell.length_a   1.000
_cell.length_b   1.000
_cell.length_c   1.000
_cell.angle_alpha   90.00
_cell.angle_beta   90.00
_cell.angle_gamma   90.00
#
_symmetry.space_group_name_H-M   'P 1'
#
loop_
_entity.id
_entity.type
_entity.pdbx_description
1 polymer ?
#
loop_
_entity_poly.entity_id
_entity_poly.type
_entity_poly.pdbx_seq_one_letter_code
_entity_poly.pdbx_strand_id
1 'polypeptide(L)'
;MKKNVFKMRNLLVFIGLICFNISLYSQEETKKNEKFARHFSYVSFFKDGKWEEPIKRNSTFVFNINDNGDVLLYLPNGDKKYFRSISSVTEHKIDKGIKVQAVEILDEDGDELLLFLYENGVLVLAYNKDSMIRFHP
;
A
#
# COMPACT_ATOMS: atom_id res chain seq x y z
N MET A 1 -48.45 -34.66 -6.77
CA MET A 1 -47.07 -34.47 -7.29
C MET A 1 -46.66 -33.01 -7.60
N LYS A 2 -47.53 -32.11 -8.07
CA LYS A 2 -47.13 -30.73 -8.48
C LYS A 2 -46.62 -29.79 -7.37
N LYS A 3 -47.02 -29.98 -6.10
CA LYS A 3 -46.60 -29.11 -4.97
C LYS A 3 -45.10 -29.21 -4.62
N ASN A 4 -44.49 -30.39 -4.76
CA ASN A 4 -43.06 -30.56 -4.44
C ASN A 4 -42.14 -29.91 -5.49
N VAL A 5 -42.55 -29.92 -6.77
CA VAL A 5 -41.79 -29.29 -7.86
C VAL A 5 -41.74 -27.77 -7.69
N PHE A 6 -42.82 -27.14 -7.24
CA PHE A 6 -42.87 -25.69 -6.99
C PHE A 6 -41.94 -25.27 -5.83
N LYS A 7 -41.89 -26.06 -4.76
CA LYS A 7 -41.01 -25.81 -3.60
C LYS A 7 -39.52 -25.93 -3.94
N MET A 8 -39.18 -26.89 -4.79
CA MET A 8 -37.80 -27.12 -5.27
C MET A 8 -37.31 -26.03 -6.22
N ARG A 9 -38.22 -25.47 -7.05
CA ARG A 9 -37.91 -24.37 -7.97
C ARG A 9 -37.58 -23.08 -7.20
N ASN A 10 -38.30 -22.80 -6.11
CA ASN A 10 -38.04 -21.62 -5.28
C ASN A 10 -36.74 -21.76 -4.47
N LEU A 11 -36.38 -22.98 -4.04
CA LEU A 11 -35.13 -23.25 -3.35
C LEU A 11 -33.91 -23.01 -4.25
N LEU A 12 -33.98 -23.45 -5.51
CA LEU A 12 -32.89 -23.23 -6.48
C LEU A 12 -32.64 -21.75 -6.78
N VAL A 13 -33.71 -20.95 -6.88
CA VAL A 13 -33.59 -19.50 -7.06
C VAL A 13 -32.93 -18.85 -5.84
N PHE A 14 -33.28 -19.31 -4.64
CA PHE A 14 -32.70 -18.79 -3.39
C PHE A 14 -31.19 -19.12 -3.28
N ILE A 15 -30.79 -20.35 -3.62
CA ILE A 15 -29.38 -20.77 -3.66
C ILE A 15 -28.62 -19.95 -4.72
N GLY A 16 -29.22 -19.74 -5.91
CA GLY A 16 -28.62 -18.90 -6.95
C GLY A 16 -28.38 -17.46 -6.51
N LEU A 17 -29.32 -16.86 -5.78
CA LEU A 17 -29.18 -15.52 -5.20
C LEU A 17 -28.07 -15.47 -4.15
N ILE A 18 -27.97 -16.49 -3.28
CA ILE A 18 -26.90 -16.56 -2.27
C ILE A 18 -25.52 -16.66 -2.97
N CYS A 19 -25.37 -17.55 -3.95
CA CYS A 19 -24.12 -17.70 -4.70
C CYS A 19 -23.73 -16.41 -5.46
N PHE A 20 -24.71 -15.70 -6.02
CA PHE A 20 -24.47 -14.44 -6.71
C PHE A 20 -23.96 -13.35 -5.75
N ASN A 21 -24.55 -13.23 -4.56
CA ASN A 21 -24.09 -12.27 -3.55
C ASN A 21 -22.68 -12.59 -3.04
N ILE A 22 -22.34 -13.87 -2.83
CA ILE A 22 -20.98 -14.29 -2.40
C ILE A 22 -19.94 -13.89 -3.46
N SER A 23 -20.27 -14.01 -4.75
CA SER A 23 -19.34 -13.67 -5.83
C SER A 23 -19.01 -12.18 -5.95
N LEU A 24 -19.92 -11.30 -5.50
CA LEU A 24 -19.71 -9.85 -5.48
C LEU A 24 -18.78 -9.44 -4.34
N TYR A 25 -18.89 -10.06 -3.16
CA TYR A 25 -18.01 -9.81 -2.01
C TYR A 25 -16.55 -10.20 -2.27
N SER A 26 -16.29 -11.21 -3.09
CA SER A 26 -14.92 -11.68 -3.36
C SER A 26 -14.06 -10.73 -4.24
N GLN A 27 -14.66 -9.74 -4.92
CA GLN A 27 -13.93 -8.87 -5.85
C GLN A 27 -13.35 -7.62 -5.21
N GLU A 28 -13.87 -7.16 -4.06
CA GLU A 28 -13.37 -5.95 -3.42
C GLU A 28 -12.09 -6.18 -2.60
N GLU A 29 -11.90 -7.37 -2.02
CA GLU A 29 -10.68 -7.71 -1.27
C GLU A 29 -9.44 -7.90 -2.15
N THR A 30 -9.61 -8.35 -3.40
CA THR A 30 -8.48 -8.76 -4.25
C THR A 30 -7.59 -7.61 -4.71
N LYS A 31 -8.08 -6.36 -4.76
CA LYS A 31 -7.24 -5.20 -5.14
C LYS A 31 -6.36 -4.66 -4.02
N LYS A 32 -6.73 -4.87 -2.76
CA LYS A 32 -5.99 -4.32 -1.61
C LYS A 32 -4.64 -5.04 -1.39
N ASN A 33 -4.51 -6.26 -1.91
CA ASN A 33 -3.38 -7.15 -1.60
C ASN A 33 -2.50 -7.49 -2.82
N GLU A 34 -2.64 -6.79 -3.95
CA GLU A 34 -1.73 -7.03 -5.07
C GLU A 34 -0.33 -6.56 -4.67
N LYS A 35 0.61 -7.50 -4.64
CA LYS A 35 2.03 -7.24 -4.39
C LYS A 35 2.63 -6.55 -5.59
N PHE A 36 3.25 -5.39 -5.38
CA PHE A 36 3.93 -4.65 -6.44
C PHE A 36 5.27 -4.10 -5.98
N ALA A 37 6.15 -3.78 -6.94
CA ALA A 37 7.45 -3.20 -6.68
C ALA A 37 7.59 -1.84 -7.38
N ARG A 38 8.37 -0.93 -6.77
CA ARG A 38 8.82 0.32 -7.40
C ARG A 38 10.31 0.47 -7.23
N HIS A 39 10.97 0.86 -8.32
CA HIS A 39 12.40 1.10 -8.37
C HIS A 39 12.67 2.60 -8.35
N PHE A 40 13.72 2.99 -7.63
CA PHE A 40 14.13 4.37 -7.46
C PHE A 40 15.62 4.50 -7.74
N SER A 41 15.98 5.52 -8.51
CA SER A 41 17.36 5.75 -8.96
C SER A 41 18.12 6.72 -8.06
N TYR A 42 17.41 7.61 -7.36
CA TYR A 42 18.00 8.67 -6.54
C TYR A 42 17.33 8.78 -5.18
N VAL A 43 18.09 9.28 -4.20
CA VAL A 43 17.59 9.64 -2.87
C VAL A 43 18.00 11.06 -2.50
N SER A 44 17.13 11.78 -1.80
CA SER A 44 17.44 13.03 -1.12
C SER A 44 17.14 12.91 0.36
N PHE A 45 17.94 13.55 1.20
CA PHE A 45 17.72 13.62 2.64
C PHE A 45 17.22 15.01 3.01
N PHE A 46 16.28 15.08 3.96
CA PHE A 46 15.87 16.33 4.57
C PHE A 46 16.68 16.54 5.83
N LYS A 47 17.45 17.63 5.88
CA LYS A 47 18.30 18.00 7.00
C LYS A 47 18.31 19.52 7.16
N ASP A 48 18.30 20.01 8.40
CA ASP A 48 18.34 21.44 8.73
C ASP A 48 17.26 22.26 8.01
N GLY A 49 16.06 21.67 7.86
CA GLY A 49 14.91 22.30 7.22
C GLY A 49 14.98 22.38 5.69
N LYS A 50 15.93 21.69 5.04
CA LYS A 50 16.11 21.73 3.58
C LYS A 50 16.33 20.32 3.01
N TRP A 51 15.89 20.14 1.77
CA TRP A 51 16.24 18.94 1.00
C TRP A 51 17.64 19.09 0.44
N GLU A 52 18.48 18.10 0.68
CA GLU A 52 19.78 17.97 0.02
C GLU A 52 19.61 17.56 -1.46
N GLU A 53 20.65 17.82 -2.25
CA GLU A 53 20.68 17.43 -3.66
C GLU A 53 20.52 15.91 -3.81
N PRO A 54 19.73 15.43 -4.79
CA PRO A 54 19.55 14.00 -5.01
C PRO A 54 20.88 13.31 -5.34
N ILE A 55 21.19 12.24 -4.60
CA ILE A 55 22.34 11.39 -4.87
C ILE A 55 21.88 10.09 -5.52
N LYS A 56 22.66 9.58 -6.48
CA LYS A 56 22.37 8.31 -7.16
C LYS A 56 22.49 7.16 -6.16
N ARG A 57 21.36 6.50 -5.90
CA ARG A 57 21.26 5.42 -4.91
C ARG A 57 20.10 4.50 -5.27
N ASN A 58 20.41 3.44 -5.99
CA ASN A 58 19.39 2.50 -6.47
C ASN A 58 18.73 1.77 -5.29
N SER A 59 17.41 1.87 -5.20
CA SER A 59 16.63 1.20 -4.17
C SER A 59 15.34 0.65 -4.76
N THR A 60 14.78 -0.37 -4.12
CA THR A 60 13.52 -0.98 -4.55
C THR A 60 12.61 -1.16 -3.36
N PHE A 61 11.41 -0.61 -3.43
CA PHE A 61 10.35 -0.89 -2.48
C PHE A 61 9.45 -1.99 -3.04
N VAL A 62 9.11 -2.96 -2.21
CA VAL A 62 8.09 -3.98 -2.50
C VAL A 62 6.98 -3.81 -1.47
N PHE A 63 5.77 -3.57 -1.95
CA PHE A 63 4.59 -3.30 -1.15
C PHE A 63 3.72 -4.54 -1.05
N ASN A 64 2.88 -4.61 -0.02
CA ASN A 64 1.95 -5.70 0.21
C ASN A 64 2.67 -7.06 0.21
N ILE A 65 3.78 -7.16 0.95
CA ILE A 65 4.58 -8.39 0.99
C ILE A 65 3.89 -9.53 1.77
N ASN A 66 2.84 -9.19 2.53
CA ASN A 66 1.96 -10.08 3.27
C ASN A 66 0.56 -9.47 3.41
N ASP A 67 -0.35 -10.17 4.10
CA ASP A 67 -1.75 -9.76 4.30
C ASP A 67 -1.91 -8.50 5.15
N ASN A 68 -0.88 -8.09 5.89
CA ASN A 68 -0.89 -6.87 6.70
C ASN A 68 -0.54 -5.62 5.87
N GLY A 69 -0.12 -5.77 4.61
CA GLY A 69 0.31 -4.65 3.79
C GLY A 69 1.75 -4.19 4.08
N ASP A 70 2.57 -5.05 4.68
CA ASP A 70 3.94 -4.71 5.06
C ASP A 70 4.80 -4.37 3.82
N VAL A 71 5.87 -3.60 4.05
CA VAL A 71 6.72 -3.04 3.01
C VAL A 71 8.16 -3.51 3.20
N LEU A 72 8.83 -3.88 2.11
CA LEU A 72 10.22 -4.28 2.10
C LEU A 72 11.03 -3.32 1.23
N LEU A 73 12.11 -2.77 1.78
CA LEU A 73 13.06 -1.94 1.06
C LEU A 73 14.36 -2.71 0.80
N TYR A 74 14.76 -2.80 -0.46
CA TYR A 74 16.09 -3.24 -0.87
C TYR A 74 17.01 -2.03 -1.06
N LEU A 75 18.12 -2.03 -0.33
CA LEU A 75 19.16 -1.01 -0.39
C LEU A 75 20.21 -1.35 -1.45
N PRO A 76 20.99 -0.36 -1.93
CA PRO A 76 21.99 -0.59 -2.99
C PRO A 76 23.10 -1.56 -2.61
N ASN A 77 23.37 -1.72 -1.32
CA ASN A 77 24.37 -2.65 -0.80
C ASN A 77 23.84 -4.09 -0.69
N GLY A 78 22.58 -4.35 -1.05
CA GLY A 78 21.93 -5.65 -0.95
C GLY A 78 21.21 -5.88 0.38
N ASP A 79 21.37 -4.98 1.35
CA ASP A 79 20.66 -5.05 2.62
C ASP A 79 19.16 -4.83 2.40
N LYS A 80 18.39 -5.33 3.36
CA LYS A 80 16.94 -5.20 3.37
C LYS A 80 16.52 -4.48 4.64
N LYS A 81 15.50 -3.65 4.53
CA LYS A 81 14.78 -3.08 5.67
C LYS A 81 13.33 -3.51 5.60
N TYR A 82 12.84 -4.08 6.69
CA TYR A 82 11.44 -4.45 6.85
C TYR A 82 10.65 -3.32 7.50
N PHE A 83 9.44 -3.06 7.00
CA PHE A 83 8.50 -2.14 7.62
C PHE A 83 7.16 -2.82 7.84
N ARG A 84 6.68 -2.80 9.08
CA ARG A 84 5.34 -3.31 9.43
C ARG A 84 4.30 -2.22 9.25
N SER A 85 3.25 -2.48 8.50
CA SER A 85 2.10 -1.58 8.41
C SER A 85 1.31 -1.57 9.72
N ILE A 86 0.98 -0.38 10.21
CA ILE A 86 0.16 -0.19 11.42
C ILE A 86 -1.13 0.59 11.15
N SER A 87 -1.30 1.15 9.94
CA SER A 87 -2.55 1.77 9.50
C SER A 87 -3.04 1.19 8.17
N SER A 88 -4.29 1.52 7.83
CA SER A 88 -4.74 1.39 6.43
C SER A 88 -4.17 2.53 5.59
N VAL A 89 -4.05 2.30 4.28
CA VAL A 89 -3.69 3.34 3.31
C VAL A 89 -4.79 4.41 3.27
N THR A 90 -4.41 5.68 3.43
CA THR A 90 -5.29 6.83 3.28
C THR A 90 -4.90 7.64 2.06
N GLU A 91 -5.90 8.19 1.35
CA GLU A 91 -5.65 9.10 0.24
C GLU A 91 -5.90 10.54 0.68
N HIS A 92 -4.94 11.42 0.41
CA HIS A 92 -5.07 12.84 0.63
C HIS A 92 -4.87 13.60 -0.68
N LYS A 93 -5.52 14.76 -0.79
CA LYS A 93 -5.20 15.76 -1.81
C LYS A 93 -4.42 16.86 -1.12
N ILE A 94 -3.14 17.00 -1.48
CA ILE A 94 -2.31 18.11 -1.04
C ILE A 94 -2.47 19.25 -2.07
N ASP A 95 -2.19 20.48 -1.64
CA ASP A 95 -2.30 21.73 -2.40
C ASP A 95 -2.17 21.57 -3.93
N LYS A 96 -3.09 22.21 -4.66
CA LYS A 96 -3.22 22.15 -6.13
C LYS A 96 -3.69 20.80 -6.68
N GLY A 97 -4.26 19.94 -5.83
CA GLY A 97 -4.96 18.72 -6.26
C GLY A 97 -4.06 17.51 -6.46
N ILE A 98 -2.81 17.57 -6.00
CA ILE A 98 -1.87 16.45 -6.06
C ILE A 98 -2.36 15.36 -5.12
N LYS A 99 -2.58 14.16 -5.64
CA LYS A 99 -2.95 13.00 -4.82
C LYS A 99 -1.72 12.39 -4.17
N VAL A 100 -1.85 12.07 -2.90
CA VAL A 100 -0.86 11.32 -2.13
C VAL A 100 -1.57 10.17 -1.44
N GLN A 101 -0.92 9.00 -1.42
CA GLN A 101 -1.29 7.89 -0.56
C GLN A 101 -0.37 7.90 0.66
N ALA A 102 -0.91 7.72 1.85
CA ALA A 102 -0.16 7.70 3.10
C ALA A 102 -0.46 6.42 3.88
N VAL A 103 0.55 5.90 4.59
CA VAL A 103 0.42 4.78 5.52
C VAL A 103 1.40 4.96 6.67
N GLU A 104 0.96 4.65 7.88
CA GLU A 104 1.80 4.58 9.07
C GLU A 104 2.46 3.20 9.13
N ILE A 105 3.78 3.19 9.32
CA ILE A 105 4.57 1.96 9.38
C ILE A 105 5.55 2.02 10.57
N LEU A 106 5.99 0.85 11.03
CA LEU A 106 7.06 0.67 12.01
C LEU A 106 8.30 0.10 11.32
N ASP A 107 9.48 0.58 11.68
CA ASP A 107 10.72 -0.07 11.29
C ASP A 107 11.14 -1.21 12.24
N GLU A 108 12.34 -1.75 12.03
CA GLU A 108 12.89 -2.88 12.77
C GLU A 108 13.23 -2.54 14.22
N ASP A 109 13.45 -1.26 14.52
CA ASP A 109 13.72 -0.75 15.87
C ASP A 109 12.42 -0.40 16.63
N GLY A 110 11.28 -0.41 15.92
CA GLY A 110 9.97 -0.10 16.46
C GLY A 110 9.63 1.40 16.40
N ASP A 111 10.37 2.18 15.63
CA ASP A 111 10.08 3.60 15.41
C ASP A 111 8.92 3.76 14.42
N GLU A 112 7.98 4.64 14.75
CA GLU A 112 6.85 5.00 13.88
C GLU A 112 7.28 6.02 12.83
N LEU A 113 6.87 5.78 11.58
CA LEU A 113 7.10 6.69 10.46
C LEU A 113 5.93 6.69 9.48
N LEU A 114 5.81 7.81 8.77
CA LEU A 114 4.83 7.95 7.69
C LEU A 114 5.50 7.68 6.34
N LEU A 115 4.89 6.79 5.56
CA LEU A 115 5.26 6.56 4.16
C LEU A 115 4.24 7.26 3.27
N PHE A 116 4.73 8.19 2.45
CA PHE A 116 3.94 8.90 1.45
C PHE A 116 4.33 8.44 0.05
N LEU A 117 3.34 8.15 -0.78
CA LEU A 117 3.50 7.86 -2.20
C LEU A 117 2.74 8.90 -3.03
N TYR A 118 3.48 9.71 -3.76
CA TYR A 118 2.93 10.77 -4.60
C TYR A 118 2.54 10.22 -5.97
N GLU A 119 1.54 10.84 -6.60
CA GLU A 119 1.06 10.49 -7.93
C GLU A 119 2.16 10.52 -9.02
N ASN A 120 3.14 11.41 -8.86
CA ASN A 120 4.30 11.50 -9.77
C ASN A 120 5.36 10.40 -9.56
N GLY A 121 5.12 9.45 -8.66
CA GLY A 121 6.00 8.33 -8.40
C GLY A 121 6.99 8.55 -7.25
N VAL A 122 7.14 9.76 -6.73
CA VAL A 122 8.04 10.06 -5.59
C VAL A 122 7.52 9.37 -4.33
N LEU A 123 8.44 8.80 -3.54
CA LEU A 123 8.16 8.23 -2.23
C LEU A 123 8.88 9.01 -1.14
N VAL A 124 8.24 9.25 -0.01
CA VAL A 124 8.86 9.88 1.17
C VAL A 124 8.65 9.02 2.40
N LEU A 125 9.74 8.72 3.11
CA LEU A 125 9.72 8.22 4.49
C LEU A 125 9.93 9.41 5.43
N ALA A 126 8.97 9.70 6.29
CA ALA A 126 9.04 10.77 7.26
C ALA A 126 9.09 10.19 8.68
N TYR A 127 10.27 10.25 9.29
CA TYR A 127 10.49 9.85 10.69
C TYR A 127 9.95 10.92 11.64
N ASN A 128 10.21 12.19 11.31
CA ASN A 128 9.66 13.34 12.01
C ASN A 128 9.74 14.58 11.10
N LYS A 129 9.32 15.74 11.61
CA LYS A 129 9.32 17.01 10.86
C LYS A 129 10.72 17.46 10.39
N ASP A 130 11.78 16.99 11.03
CA ASP A 130 13.16 17.41 10.79
C ASP A 130 14.00 16.32 10.09
N SER A 131 13.46 15.11 9.93
CA SER A 131 14.15 13.97 9.33
C SER A 131 13.24 13.20 8.39
N MET A 132 13.52 13.34 7.09
CA MET A 132 12.78 12.68 6.02
C MET A 132 13.73 12.20 4.92
N ILE A 133 13.34 11.14 4.23
CA ILE A 133 14.07 10.57 3.11
C ILE A 133 13.13 10.53 1.91
N ARG A 134 13.56 11.09 0.78
CA ARG A 134 12.79 11.12 -0.47
C ARG A 134 13.46 10.27 -1.52
N PHE A 135 12.69 9.40 -2.17
CA PHE A 135 13.12 8.53 -3.24
C PHE A 135 12.52 9.00 -4.56
N HIS A 136 13.36 9.13 -5.58
CA HIS A 136 12.98 9.59 -6.91
C HIS A 136 13.10 8.44 -7.91
N PRO A 137 12.10 8.21 -8.77
CA PRO A 137 12.13 7.16 -9.79
C PRO A 137 13.37 7.30 -10.70
#